data_AF-A0A520MA25-F1
#
_entry.id   AF-A0A520MA25-F1
#
_cell.length_a   1.000
_cell.length_b   1.000
_cell.length_c   1.000
_cell.angle_alpha   90.00
_cell.angle_beta   90.00
_cell.angle_gamma   90.00
#
_symmetry.space_group_name_H-M   'P 1'
#
loop_
_entity.id
_entity.type
_entity.pdbx_description
1 polymer ?
#
loop_
_entity_poly.entity_id
_entity_poly.type
_entity_poly.pdbx_seq_one_letter_code
_entity_poly.pdbx_strand_id
1 'polypeptide(L)'
;MVNTENDLLVVVSGVRKKIVVVIGALGVALGAFGAHALKGQLEASGNLDVWKTAVFYHLIHAVVLLVITFSLNNFNKLSWFCFVIGITFFSGSLYLLALYQLTYLGPVTPVGGLFLIGGWLSLFRS
;
A
#
# COMPACT_ATOMS: atom_id res chain seq x y z
N MET A 1 -19.75 17.08 30.57
CA MET A 1 -18.69 17.58 29.68
C MET A 1 -18.50 16.54 28.59
N VAL A 2 -18.79 16.87 27.33
CA VAL A 2 -18.61 15.97 26.18
C VAL A 2 -17.11 15.70 26.02
N ASN A 3 -16.71 14.43 25.93
CA ASN A 3 -15.32 14.02 25.79
C ASN A 3 -14.88 14.08 24.32
N THR A 4 -14.67 15.29 23.83
CA THR A 4 -14.27 15.59 22.44
C THR A 4 -13.02 14.84 21.99
N GLU A 5 -12.08 14.52 22.90
CA GLU A 5 -10.89 13.73 22.57
C GLU A 5 -11.22 12.27 22.25
N ASN A 6 -12.12 11.65 23.02
CA ASN A 6 -12.56 10.28 22.77
C ASN A 6 -13.33 10.17 21.45
N ASP A 7 -14.17 11.15 21.13
CA ASP A 7 -14.90 11.21 19.86
C ASP A 7 -13.95 11.35 18.66
N LEU A 8 -12.93 12.19 18.76
CA LEU A 8 -11.88 12.33 17.75
C LEU A 8 -11.11 11.02 17.54
N LEU A 9 -10.72 10.32 18.62
CA LEU A 9 -10.02 9.05 18.51
C LEU A 9 -10.86 7.97 17.83
N VAL A 10 -12.15 7.89 18.14
CA VAL A 10 -13.10 6.97 17.50
C VAL A 10 -13.22 7.27 16.00
N VAL A 11 -13.44 8.53 15.62
CA VAL A 11 -13.57 8.94 14.21
C VAL A 11 -12.28 8.64 13.42
N VAL A 12 -11.12 9.04 13.93
CA VAL A 12 -9.84 8.81 13.24
C VAL A 12 -9.56 7.30 13.14
N SER A 13 -9.91 6.50 14.15
CA SER A 13 -9.80 5.04 14.06
C SER A 13 -10.70 4.44 12.97
N GLY A 14 -11.91 4.97 12.80
CA GLY A 14 -12.84 4.55 11.75
C GLY A 14 -12.31 4.87 10.35
N VAL A 15 -11.70 6.04 10.15
CA VAL A 15 -11.10 6.44 8.87
C VAL A 15 -9.93 5.52 8.50
N ARG A 16 -9.02 5.23 9.44
CA ARG A 16 -7.87 4.33 9.18
C ARG A 16 -8.33 2.92 8.75
N LYS A 17 -9.35 2.38 9.41
CA LYS A 17 -9.95 1.07 9.05
C LYS A 17 -10.49 1.06 7.63
N LYS A 18 -11.18 2.12 7.21
CA LYS A 18 -11.69 2.24 5.83
C LYS A 18 -10.54 2.28 4.81
N ILE A 19 -9.49 3.07 5.09
CA ILE A 19 -8.33 3.20 4.20
C ILE A 19 -7.65 1.84 3.97
N VAL A 20 -7.36 1.08 5.04
CA VAL A 20 -6.66 -0.20 4.90
C VAL A 20 -7.49 -1.25 4.16
N VAL A 21 -8.82 -1.26 4.38
CA VAL A 21 -9.72 -2.16 3.66
C VAL A 21 -9.72 -1.84 2.16
N VAL A 22 -9.77 -0.54 1.81
CA VAL A 22 -9.72 -0.10 0.41
C VAL A 22 -8.38 -0.46 -0.23
N ILE A 23 -7.25 -0.23 0.45
CA ILE A 23 -5.92 -0.61 -0.05
C ILE A 23 -5.85 -2.12 -0.31
N GLY A 24 -6.26 -2.94 0.65
CA GLY A 24 -6.28 -4.41 0.47
C GLY A 24 -7.17 -4.85 -0.69
N ALA A 25 -8.38 -4.30 -0.80
CA ALA A 25 -9.30 -4.60 -1.89
C ALA A 25 -8.73 -4.20 -3.26
N LEU A 26 -8.07 -3.03 -3.36
CA LEU A 26 -7.40 -2.59 -4.59
C LEU A 26 -6.25 -3.53 -4.95
N GLY A 27 -5.44 -3.98 -4.00
CA GLY A 27 -4.38 -4.95 -4.25
C GLY A 27 -4.91 -6.24 -4.87
N VAL A 28 -6.02 -6.77 -4.34
CA VAL A 28 -6.66 -7.99 -4.87
C VAL A 28 -7.23 -7.71 -6.27
N ALA A 29 -7.94 -6.60 -6.44
CA ALA A 29 -8.54 -6.22 -7.72
C ALA A 29 -7.48 -6.07 -8.83
N LEU A 30 -6.38 -5.36 -8.55
CA LEU A 30 -5.26 -5.19 -9.48
C LEU A 30 -4.53 -6.51 -9.75
N GLY A 31 -4.39 -7.37 -8.76
CA GLY A 31 -3.86 -8.73 -8.93
C GLY A 31 -4.70 -9.56 -9.90
N ALA A 32 -6.01 -9.63 -9.68
CA ALA A 32 -6.94 -10.35 -10.54
C ALA A 32 -7.00 -9.76 -11.95
N PHE A 33 -7.06 -8.44 -12.06
CA PHE A 33 -7.12 -7.71 -13.33
C PHE A 33 -5.85 -7.94 -14.17
N GLY A 34 -4.68 -7.91 -13.53
CA GLY A 34 -3.40 -8.25 -14.17
C GLY A 34 -3.37 -9.66 -14.75
N ALA A 35 -3.85 -10.64 -13.97
CA ALA A 35 -3.78 -12.05 -14.34
C ALA A 35 -4.79 -12.47 -15.43
N HIS A 36 -5.94 -11.79 -15.52
CA HIS A 36 -7.02 -12.19 -16.42
C HIS A 36 -7.22 -11.22 -17.58
N ALA A 37 -7.32 -9.91 -17.31
CA ALA A 37 -7.67 -8.91 -18.32
C ALA A 37 -6.46 -8.32 -19.03
N LEU A 38 -5.35 -8.11 -18.32
CA LEU A 38 -4.16 -7.44 -18.86
C LEU A 38 -3.02 -8.40 -19.26
N LYS A 39 -3.14 -9.70 -18.97
CA LYS A 39 -2.02 -10.65 -19.10
C LYS A 39 -1.35 -10.59 -20.48
N GLY A 40 -2.13 -10.67 -21.56
CA GLY A 40 -1.58 -10.61 -22.91
C GLY A 40 -0.90 -9.28 -23.25
N GLN A 41 -1.46 -8.15 -22.79
CA GLN A 41 -0.85 -6.83 -22.98
C GLN A 41 0.49 -6.70 -22.22
N LEU A 42 0.52 -7.18 -20.97
CA LEU A 42 1.71 -7.14 -20.13
C LEU A 42 2.82 -8.08 -20.62
N GLU A 43 2.45 -9.25 -21.16
CA GLU A 43 3.39 -10.17 -21.81
C GLU A 43 3.97 -9.54 -23.08
N ALA A 44 3.13 -8.94 -23.93
CA ALA A 44 3.56 -8.29 -25.16
C ALA A 44 4.49 -7.09 -24.91
N SER A 45 4.31 -6.37 -23.81
CA SER A 45 5.16 -5.24 -23.44
C SER A 45 6.36 -5.62 -22.57
N GLY A 46 6.53 -6.90 -22.21
CA GLY A 46 7.59 -7.36 -21.31
C GLY A 46 7.46 -6.89 -19.84
N ASN A 47 6.29 -6.39 -19.44
CA ASN A 47 6.05 -5.79 -18.12
C ASN A 47 5.28 -6.69 -17.15
N LEU A 48 5.05 -7.97 -17.50
CA LEU A 48 4.33 -8.90 -16.64
C LEU A 48 4.95 -9.02 -15.23
N ASP A 49 6.27 -9.11 -15.14
CA ASP A 49 6.95 -9.26 -13.86
C ASP A 49 7.01 -7.95 -13.06
N VAL A 50 7.02 -6.80 -13.76
CA VAL A 50 6.86 -5.48 -13.12
C VAL A 50 5.49 -5.38 -12.45
N TRP A 51 4.43 -5.78 -13.15
CA TRP A 51 3.08 -5.81 -12.60
C TRP A 51 2.98 -6.76 -11.39
N LYS A 52 3.51 -7.99 -11.52
CA LYS A 52 3.52 -8.97 -10.41
C LYS A 52 4.25 -8.43 -9.18
N THR A 53 5.37 -7.74 -9.39
CA THR A 53 6.12 -7.08 -8.31
C THR A 53 5.27 -6.01 -7.64
N ALA A 54 4.59 -5.17 -8.42
CA ALA A 54 3.68 -4.15 -7.90
C ALA A 54 2.58 -4.76 -7.02
N VAL A 55 1.92 -5.83 -7.50
CA VAL A 55 0.88 -6.58 -6.77
C VAL A 55 1.42 -7.21 -5.49
N PHE A 56 2.56 -7.89 -5.57
CA PHE A 56 3.17 -8.55 -4.43
C PHE A 56 3.48 -7.55 -3.30
N TYR A 57 4.18 -6.46 -3.63
CA TYR A 57 4.50 -5.42 -2.65
C TYR A 57 3.26 -4.68 -2.14
N HIS A 58 2.22 -4.52 -2.96
CA HIS A 58 0.96 -3.92 -2.52
C HIS A 58 0.30 -4.81 -1.45
N LEU A 59 0.11 -6.09 -1.75
CA LEU A 59 -0.64 -7.01 -0.89
C LEU A 59 0.10 -7.35 0.40
N ILE A 60 1.41 -7.62 0.36
CA ILE A 60 2.15 -7.96 1.58
C ILE A 60 2.13 -6.82 2.59
N HIS A 61 2.29 -5.57 2.13
CA HIS A 61 2.24 -4.40 3.00
C HIS A 61 0.81 -4.00 3.37
N ALA A 62 -0.20 -4.29 2.55
CA ALA A 62 -1.60 -4.13 2.93
C ALA A 62 -1.99 -5.06 4.09
N VAL A 63 -1.49 -6.30 4.11
CA VAL A 63 -1.69 -7.23 5.23
C VAL A 63 -1.04 -6.69 6.51
N VAL A 64 0.20 -6.20 6.42
CA VAL A 64 0.87 -5.57 7.58
C VAL A 64 0.09 -4.35 8.07
N LEU A 65 -0.36 -3.49 7.16
CA LEU A 65 -1.18 -2.33 7.47
C LEU A 65 -2.50 -2.75 8.16
N LEU A 66 -3.10 -3.86 7.75
CA LEU A 66 -4.32 -4.41 8.36
C LEU A 66 -4.06 -4.80 9.82
N VAL A 67 -2.98 -5.55 10.07
CA VAL A 67 -2.57 -5.94 11.43
C VAL A 67 -2.34 -4.71 12.31
N ILE A 68 -1.59 -3.71 11.84
CA ILE A 68 -1.33 -2.48 12.60
C ILE A 68 -2.63 -1.72 12.88
N THR A 69 -3.52 -1.61 11.89
CA THR A 69 -4.77 -0.83 12.01
C THR A 69 -5.75 -1.42 13.02
N PHE A 70 -5.77 -2.75 13.15
CA PHE A 70 -6.68 -3.47 14.04
C PHE A 70 -6.03 -3.89 15.37
N SER A 71 -4.76 -3.56 15.60
CA SER A 71 -4.11 -3.74 16.90
C SER A 71 -4.77 -2.86 17.96
N LEU A 72 -5.23 -3.48 19.06
CA LEU A 72 -5.99 -2.81 20.12
C LEU A 72 -5.10 -2.01 21.08
N ASN A 73 -3.88 -2.48 21.35
CA ASN A 73 -3.06 -1.95 22.44
C ASN A 73 -1.95 -1.01 21.96
N ASN A 74 -1.38 -1.20 20.76
CA ASN A 74 -0.20 -0.46 20.31
C ASN A 74 -0.31 -0.02 18.83
N PHE A 75 -1.13 0.99 18.55
CA PHE A 75 -1.21 1.56 17.21
C PHE A 75 0.04 2.38 16.86
N ASN A 76 0.90 1.84 15.99
CA ASN A 76 2.09 2.54 15.51
C ASN A 76 1.75 3.46 14.33
N LYS A 77 1.52 4.75 14.64
CA LYS A 77 1.22 5.81 13.66
C LYS A 77 2.29 5.91 12.57
N LEU A 78 3.56 5.90 12.94
CA LEU A 78 4.68 6.10 12.01
C LEU A 78 4.72 4.97 10.98
N SER A 79 4.68 3.73 11.45
CA SER A 79 4.65 2.54 10.59
C SER A 79 3.45 2.56 9.64
N TRP A 80 2.28 2.92 10.16
CA TRP A 80 1.05 3.01 9.37
C TRP A 80 1.19 4.01 8.20
N PHE A 81 1.66 5.24 8.46
CA PHE A 81 1.86 6.23 7.40
C PHE A 81 2.94 5.82 6.40
N CYS A 82 4.05 5.28 6.90
CA CYS A 82 5.12 4.77 6.05
C CYS A 82 4.61 3.69 5.07
N PHE A 83 3.79 2.74 5.52
CA PHE A 83 3.23 1.74 4.61
C PHE A 83 2.22 2.31 3.62
N VAL A 84 1.32 3.22 4.03
CA VAL A 84 0.36 3.83 3.10
C VAL A 84 1.08 4.60 1.99
N ILE A 85 2.04 5.45 2.36
CA ILE A 85 2.85 6.24 1.41
C ILE A 85 3.71 5.31 0.55
N GLY A 86 4.35 4.32 1.17
CA GLY A 86 5.19 3.34 0.50
C GLY A 86 4.43 2.53 -0.55
N ILE A 87 3.25 1.98 -0.21
CA ILE A 87 2.40 1.26 -1.18
C ILE A 87 2.01 2.17 -2.34
N THR A 88 1.58 3.39 -2.04
CA THR A 88 1.12 4.35 -3.06
C THR A 88 2.24 4.70 -4.04
N PHE A 89 3.44 5.03 -3.55
CA PHE A 89 4.55 5.42 -4.42
C PHE A 89 5.31 4.25 -5.02
N PHE A 90 5.46 3.12 -4.32
CA PHE A 90 6.17 1.96 -4.84
C PHE A 90 5.30 1.13 -5.78
N SER A 91 4.17 0.62 -5.30
CA SER A 91 3.30 -0.22 -6.13
C SER A 91 2.56 0.61 -7.17
N GLY A 92 2.07 1.80 -6.78
CA GLY A 92 1.40 2.72 -7.71
C GLY A 92 2.26 3.10 -8.91
N SER A 93 3.53 3.45 -8.70
CA SER A 93 4.45 3.79 -9.80
C SER A 93 4.68 2.59 -10.73
N LEU A 94 4.83 1.38 -10.18
CA LEU A 94 5.05 0.18 -10.98
C LEU A 94 3.82 -0.23 -11.80
N TYR A 95 2.60 -0.04 -11.28
CA TYR A 95 1.38 -0.23 -12.09
C TYR A 95 1.34 0.74 -13.27
N LEU A 96 1.64 2.01 -13.03
CA LEU A 96 1.66 3.03 -14.09
C LEU A 96 2.78 2.78 -15.10
N LEU A 97 3.96 2.37 -14.64
CA LEU A 97 5.08 1.98 -15.50
C LEU A 97 4.69 0.78 -16.38
N ALA A 98 4.06 -0.24 -15.82
CA ALA A 98 3.68 -1.45 -16.55
C ALA A 98 2.63 -1.18 -17.63
N LEU A 99 1.66 -0.30 -17.36
CA LEU A 99 0.56 0.03 -18.30
C LEU A 99 0.94 1.07 -19.35
N TYR A 100 1.60 2.14 -18.91
CA TYR A 100 1.80 3.34 -19.72
C TYR A 100 3.27 3.57 -20.10
N GLN A 101 4.19 2.69 -19.67
CA GLN A 101 5.62 2.78 -19.96
C GLN A 101 6.24 4.13 -19.56
N LEU A 102 5.73 4.74 -18.49
CA LEU A 102 6.18 6.05 -18.00
C LEU A 102 7.53 5.91 -17.28
N THR A 103 8.61 5.89 -18.05
CA THR A 103 9.99 5.69 -17.57
C THR A 103 10.43 6.75 -16.55
N TYR A 104 9.86 7.96 -16.61
CA TYR A 104 10.12 9.01 -15.62
C TYR A 104 9.57 8.70 -14.22
N LEU A 105 8.77 7.65 -14.04
CA LEU A 105 8.35 7.16 -12.73
C LEU A 105 9.43 6.31 -12.04
N GLY A 106 10.51 5.96 -12.75
CA GLY A 106 11.63 5.20 -12.20
C GLY A 106 12.18 5.75 -10.86
N PRO A 107 12.43 7.07 -10.72
CA PRO A 107 12.89 7.67 -9.47
C PRO A 107 11.87 7.70 -8.33
N VAL A 108 10.57 7.55 -8.61
CA VAL A 108 9.51 7.52 -7.60
C VAL A 108 9.52 6.20 -6.82
N THR A 109 9.86 5.09 -7.50
CA THR A 109 9.88 3.75 -6.90
C THR A 109 10.89 3.62 -5.75
N PRO A 110 12.16 4.08 -5.84
CA PRO A 110 13.08 4.09 -4.71
C PRO A 110 12.55 4.86 -3.49
N VAL A 111 11.90 6.00 -3.69
CA VAL A 111 11.31 6.78 -2.59
C VAL A 111 10.21 5.98 -1.89
N GLY A 112 9.31 5.36 -2.65
CA GLY A 112 8.31 4.45 -2.09
C GLY A 112 8.94 3.28 -1.32
N GLY A 113 10.01 2.69 -1.86
CA GLY A 113 10.77 1.62 -1.21
C GLY A 113 11.38 2.05 0.13
N LEU A 114 11.91 3.27 0.23
CA LEU A 114 12.42 3.82 1.49
C LEU A 114 11.31 3.96 2.54
N PHE A 115 10.10 4.37 2.15
CA PHE A 115 8.96 4.39 3.07
C PHE A 115 8.54 2.99 3.51
N LEU A 116 8.54 2.00 2.62
CA LEU A 116 8.26 0.61 3.01
C LEU A 116 9.30 0.09 4.02
N ILE A 117 10.60 0.31 3.76
CA ILE A 117 11.68 -0.04 4.69
C ILE A 117 11.50 0.67 6.03
N GLY A 118 11.28 2.00 6.02
CA GLY A 118 11.02 2.78 7.23
C GLY A 118 9.81 2.30 8.00
N GLY A 119 8.76 1.84 7.30
CA GLY A 119 7.57 1.22 7.89
C GLY A 119 7.92 -0.01 8.70
N TRP A 120 8.70 -0.93 8.13
CA TRP A 120 9.20 -2.11 8.83
C TRP A 120 10.11 -1.76 10.01
N LEU A 121 11.10 -0.88 9.80
CA LEU A 121 12.02 -0.48 10.86
C LEU A 121 11.30 0.20 12.03
N SER A 122 10.26 0.98 11.76
CA SER A 122 9.49 1.65 12.81
C SER A 122 8.68 0.68 13.68
N LEU A 123 8.46 -0.57 13.26
CA LEU A 123 7.80 -1.60 14.07
C LEU A 123 8.64 -2.02 15.29
N PHE A 124 9.94 -1.76 15.34
CA PHE A 124 10.72 -1.97 16.57
C PHE A 124 10.25 -1.11 17.75
N ARG A 125 9.40 -0.12 17.48
CA ARG A 125 8.95 0.89 18.44
C ARG A 125 7.45 0.80 18.75
N SER A 126 6.77 -0.25 18.27
CA SER A 126 5.37 -0.58 18.57
C SER A 126 5.21 -1.49 19.77
#